data_AF-A0ABD0NM11-F1
#
_entry.id   AF-A0ABD0NM11-F1
#
_cell.length_a   1.000
_cell.length_b   1.000
_cell.length_c   1.000
_cell.angle_alpha   90.00
_cell.angle_beta   90.00
_cell.angle_gamma   90.00
#
_symmetry.space_group_name_H-M   'P 1'
#
loop_
_entity.id
_entity.type
_entity.pdbx_description
1 polymer ?
#
loop_
_entity_poly.entity_id
_entity_poly.type
_entity_poly.pdbx_seq_one_letter_code
_entity_poly.pdbx_strand_id
1 'polypeptide(L)' 'VLTKDSVTVSVDGVVYYRVQNATLAVANITNADAATRLLAQTTLRNVLGTKNLAEILSDREEIAHSMQ' A
#
# COMPACT_ATOMS: atom_id res chain seq x y z
N VAL A 1 11.28 3.78 4.61
CA VAL A 1 10.85 2.72 5.55
C VAL A 1 12.07 1.89 5.91
N LEU A 2 12.11 1.36 7.14
CA LEU A 2 13.14 0.41 7.54
C LEU A 2 12.64 -1.01 7.24
N THR A 3 13.42 -1.76 6.48
CA THR A 3 13.15 -3.18 6.17
C THR A 3 13.56 -4.08 7.35
N LYS A 4 13.20 -5.36 7.29
CA LYS A 4 13.52 -6.35 8.34
C LYS A 4 15.02 -6.50 8.60
N ASP A 5 15.84 -6.33 7.57
CA ASP A 5 17.30 -6.35 7.61
C ASP A 5 17.92 -4.98 7.95
N SER A 6 17.12 -4.06 8.50
CA SER A 6 17.56 -2.73 8.95
C SER A 6 18.13 -1.84 7.83
N VAL A 7 17.66 -2.03 6.59
CA VAL A 7 18.01 -1.17 5.47
C VAL A 7 16.96 -0.07 5.31
N THR A 8 17.42 1.16 5.15
CA THR A 8 16.53 2.29 4.88
C THR A 8 16.25 2.35 3.38
N VAL A 9 14.99 2.16 2.99
CA VAL A 9 14.54 2.21 1.59
C VAL A 9 13.49 3.30 1.38
N SER A 10 13.54 3.95 0.21
CA SER A 10 12.47 4.80 -0.29
C SER A 10 11.72 4.06 -1.39
N VAL A 11 10.40 3.98 -1.27
CA VAL A 11 9.55 3.22 -2.19
C VAL A 11 8.35 4.06 -2.55
N ASP A 12 8.07 4.14 -3.85
CA ASP A 12 6.91 4.79 -4.43
C ASP A 12 5.96 3.77 -5.05
N GLY A 13 4.70 4.14 -5.24
CA GLY A 13 3.69 3.25 -5.81
C GLY A 13 2.47 4.00 -6.35
N VAL A 14 1.69 3.31 -7.18
CA VAL A 14 0.44 3.83 -7.77
C VAL A 14 -0.70 2.88 -7.40
N VAL A 15 -1.85 3.45 -7.03
CA VAL A 15 -3.05 2.69 -6.67
C VAL A 15 -4.15 3.02 -7.67
N TYR A 16 -4.70 1.99 -8.31
CA TYR A 16 -5.88 2.09 -9.15
C TYR A 16 -7.09 1.61 -8.37
N TYR A 17 -8.12 2.44 -8.28
CA TYR A 17 -9.39 2.05 -7.67
C TYR A 17 -10.56 2.64 -8.45
N ARG A 18 -11.73 2.01 -8.30
CA ARG A 18 -12.99 2.52 -8.83
C ARG A 18 -14.07 2.46 -7.76
N VAL A 19 -14.95 3.45 -7.74
CA VAL A 19 -16.11 3.45 -6.86
C VAL A 19 -17.12 2.45 -7.41
N GLN A 20 -17.37 1.36 -6.69
CA GLN A 20 -18.39 0.38 -7.07
C GLN A 20 -19.81 0.81 -6.64
N ASN A 21 -19.93 1.55 -5.53
CA ASN A 21 -21.20 2.03 -5.00
C ASN A 21 -21.08 3.50 -4.57
N ALA A 22 -21.70 4.40 -5.34
CA ALA A 22 -21.62 5.84 -5.11
C ALA A 22 -22.33 6.27 -3.81
N THR A 23 -23.47 5.68 -3.48
CA THR A 23 -24.23 6.01 -2.26
C THR A 23 -23.41 5.73 -1.01
N LEU A 24 -22.71 4.59 -0.99
CA LEU A 24 -21.86 4.19 0.12
C LEU A 24 -20.60 5.05 0.23
N ALA A 25 -19.99 5.39 -0.91
CA ALA A 25 -18.80 6.23 -0.97
C ALA A 25 -19.06 7.66 -0.48
N VAL A 26 -20.24 8.21 -0.76
CA VAL A 26 -20.61 9.57 -0.32
C VAL A 26 -21.13 9.59 1.13
N ALA A 27 -21.82 8.54 1.58
CA ALA A 27 -22.44 8.51 2.90
C ALA A 27 -21.48 8.10 4.04
N ASN A 28 -20.59 7.14 3.81
CA ASN A 28 -19.74 6.59 4.88
C ASN A 28 -18.36 7.24 5.00
N ILE A 29 -17.94 8.00 3.99
CA ILE A 29 -16.56 8.49 3.91
C ILE A 29 -16.56 9.96 3.49
N THR A 30 -16.03 10.81 4.37
CA THR A 30 -15.88 12.25 4.14
C THR A 30 -14.85 12.55 3.04
N ASN A 31 -13.80 11.73 2.91
CA ASN A 31 -12.75 11.84 1.90
C ASN A 31 -12.16 10.46 1.56
N ALA A 32 -12.74 9.80 0.54
CA ALA A 32 -12.31 8.46 0.13
C ALA A 32 -10.90 8.44 -0.43
N ASP A 33 -10.56 9.46 -1.22
CA ASP A 33 -9.22 9.60 -1.80
C ASP A 33 -8.13 9.64 -0.71
N ALA A 34 -8.30 10.53 0.28
CA ALA A 34 -7.33 10.68 1.36
C ALA A 34 -7.23 9.41 2.24
N ALA A 35 -8.38 8.81 2.57
CA ALA A 35 -8.41 7.57 3.36
C ALA A 35 -7.74 6.41 2.62
N THR A 36 -8.05 6.23 1.33
CA THR A 36 -7.43 5.20 0.49
C THR A 36 -5.93 5.43 0.34
N ARG A 37 -5.47 6.67 0.15
CA ARG A 37 -4.03 7.01 0.11
C ARG A 37 -3.31 6.67 1.41
N LEU A 38 -3.88 7.06 2.55
CA LEU A 38 -3.29 6.78 3.87
C LEU A 38 -3.26 5.28 4.15
N LEU A 39 -4.33 4.56 3.81
CA LEU A 39 -4.40 3.12 3.96
C LEU A 39 -3.36 2.44 3.07
N ALA A 40 -3.28 2.79 1.78
CA ALA A 40 -2.29 2.23 0.88
C ALA A 40 -0.85 2.47 1.35
N GLN A 41 -0.55 3.67 1.84
CA GLN A 41 0.75 3.96 2.44
C GLN A 41 1.01 3.10 3.68
N THR A 42 0.04 2.96 4.58
CA THR A 42 0.19 2.15 5.80
C THR A 42 0.42 0.68 5.45
N THR A 43 -0.36 0.13 4.52
CA THR A 43 -0.22 -1.24 4.04
C THR A 43 1.13 -1.47 3.38
N LEU A 44 1.58 -0.57 2.50
CA LEU A 44 2.93 -0.63 1.89
C LEU A 44 4.02 -0.66 2.96
N ARG A 45 3.94 0.24 3.96
CA ARG A 45 4.92 0.28 5.04
C ARG A 45 4.95 -1.01 5.85
N ASN A 46 3.78 -1.60 6.15
CA ASN A 46 3.69 -2.84 6.90
C ASN A 46 4.30 -4.02 6.14
N VAL A 47 3.99 -4.17 4.85
CA VAL A 47 4.55 -5.26 4.03
C VAL A 47 6.06 -5.11 3.89
N LEU A 48 6.54 -3.91 3.54
CA LEU A 48 7.98 -3.63 3.39
C LEU A 48 8.76 -3.79 4.71
N GLY A 49 8.14 -3.54 5.86
CA GLY A 49 8.76 -3.73 7.18
C GLY A 49 8.93 -5.20 7.59
N THR A 50 8.15 -6.11 6.99
CA THR A 50 8.21 -7.56 7.29
C THR A 50 9.13 -8.35 6.36
N LYS A 51 9.59 -7.74 5.27
CA LYS A 51 10.42 -8.34 4.23
C LYS A 51 11.85 -7.79 4.27
N ASN A 52 12.81 -8.58 3.79
CA ASN A 52 14.19 -8.12 3.59
C ASN A 52 14.34 -7.39 2.25
N LEU A 53 15.42 -6.62 2.09
CA LEU A 53 15.67 -5.88 0.84
C LEU A 53 15.67 -6.78 -0.41
N ALA A 54 16.32 -7.95 -0.33
CA ALA A 54 16.44 -8.88 -1.45
C ALA A 54 15.08 -9.45 -1.89
N GLU A 55 14.19 -9.75 -0.94
CA GLU A 55 12.82 -10.20 -1.21
C GLU A 55 12.00 -9.06 -1.85
N ILE A 56 12.15 -7.82 -1.38
CA ILE A 56 11.44 -6.67 -1.94
C ILE A 56 11.84 -6.42 -3.41
N LEU A 57 13.10 -6.67 -3.76
CA LEU A 57 13.61 -6.55 -5.12
C LEU A 57 13.13 -7.70 -6.04
N SER A 58 13.09 -8.92 -5.51
CA SER A 58 12.76 -10.13 -6.31
C SER A 58 11.25 -10.35 -6.43
N ASP A 59 10.50 -10.10 -5.35
CA ASP A 59 9.09 -10.43 -5.21
C ASP A 59 8.19 -9.19 -5.35
N ARG A 60 8.66 -8.17 -6.08
CA ARG A 60 7.92 -6.90 -6.25
C ARG A 60 6.49 -7.14 -6.75
N GLU A 61 6.30 -8.06 -7.70
CA GLU A 61 4.96 -8.37 -8.23
C GLU A 61 4.09 -9.12 -7.21
N GLU A 62 4.66 -10.05 -6.47
CA GLU A 62 3.96 -10.78 -5.41
C GLU A 62 3.49 -9.82 -4.29
N ILE A 63 4.35 -8.87 -3.91
CA ILE A 63 4.03 -7.81 -2.96
C ILE A 63 2.88 -6.94 -3.48
N ALA A 64 2.91 -6.57 -4.77
CA ALA A 64 1.83 -5.79 -5.37
C ALA A 64 0.50 -6.58 -5.38
N HIS A 65 0.55 -7.89 -5.65
CA HIS A 65 -0.63 -8.74 -5.67
C HIS A 65 -1.19 -9.02 -4.27
N SER A 66 -0.33 -9.14 -3.26
CA SER A 66 -0.70 -9.26 -1.85
C SER A 66 -1.46 -8.03 -1.32
N MET A 67 -1.35 -6.89 -2.00
CA MET A 67 -1.98 -5.62 -1.60
C MET A 67 -3.32 -5.34 -2.33
N GLN A 68 -3.77 -6.26 -3.18
CA GLN A 68 -4.99 -6.15 -3.98
C GLN A 68 -6.24 -6.58 -3.21
#